data_AF-A0ABD2NKB8-F1
#
_entry.id   AF-A0ABD2NKB8-F1
#
_cell.length_a   1.000
_cell.length_b   1.000
_cell.length_c   1.000
_cell.angle_alpha   90.00
_cell.angle_beta   90.00
_cell.angle_gamma   90.00
#
_symmetry.space_group_name_H-M   'P 1'
#
loop_
_entity.id
_entity.type
_entity.pdbx_description
1 polymer ?
#
loop_
_entity_poly.entity_id
_entity_poly.type
_entity_poly.pdbx_seq_one_letter_code
_entity_poly.pdbx_strand_id
1 'polypeptide(L)'
;MNTTCVKCNKDSDLYSPSTRCYDSCSVAFHNKCLLIGGNKLRGMQQRKQRSPFFFCDDCKGAIKRLPHILRCYDEIKVELKSLKEDINVLNKDSLVSPDALVAEINDRHSRSNNL
;
A
#
# COMPACT_ATOMS: atom_id res chain seq x y z
N MET A 1 -28.87 -13.68 -9.85
CA MET A 1 -28.16 -12.94 -8.78
C MET A 1 -28.44 -11.47 -8.98
N ASN A 2 -29.25 -10.85 -8.12
CA ASN A 2 -29.45 -9.41 -8.16
C ASN A 2 -28.14 -8.71 -7.78
N THR A 3 -27.73 -7.73 -8.57
CA THR A 3 -26.55 -6.90 -8.28
C THR A 3 -27.02 -5.53 -7.83
N THR A 4 -26.71 -5.15 -6.60
CA THR A 4 -27.09 -3.83 -6.07
C THR A 4 -26.13 -2.76 -6.56
N CYS A 5 -26.68 -1.67 -7.08
CA CYS A 5 -25.91 -0.52 -7.56
C CYS A 5 -25.36 0.29 -6.38
N VAL A 6 -24.05 0.51 -6.31
CA VAL A 6 -23.42 1.26 -5.20
C VAL A 6 -23.87 2.71 -5.13
N LYS A 7 -24.19 3.35 -6.26
CA LYS A 7 -24.51 4.78 -6.29
C LYS A 7 -25.92 5.10 -5.80
N CYS A 8 -26.89 4.21 -6.05
CA CYS A 8 -28.30 4.46 -5.73
C CYS A 8 -28.91 3.43 -4.77
N ASN A 9 -28.12 2.43 -4.37
CA ASN A 9 -28.49 1.35 -3.47
C ASN A 9 -29.75 0.56 -3.89
N LYS A 10 -30.02 0.50 -5.20
CA LYS A 10 -31.13 -0.26 -5.79
C LYS A 10 -30.59 -1.43 -6.61
N ASP A 11 -31.35 -2.50 -6.65
CA ASP A 11 -31.02 -3.69 -7.44
C ASP A 11 -31.04 -3.40 -8.94
N SER A 12 -30.19 -4.11 -9.67
CA SER A 12 -30.17 -4.15 -11.12
C SER A 12 -31.15 -5.20 -11.60
N ASP A 13 -32.02 -4.82 -12.52
CA ASP A 13 -32.98 -5.71 -13.20
C ASP A 13 -32.76 -5.68 -14.72
N LEU A 14 -33.55 -6.46 -15.46
CA LEU A 14 -33.47 -6.53 -16.92
C LEU A 14 -33.68 -5.17 -17.62
N TYR A 15 -34.40 -4.25 -16.96
CA TYR A 15 -34.70 -2.92 -17.48
C TYR A 15 -33.68 -1.86 -17.05
N SER A 16 -32.83 -2.17 -16.07
CA SER A 16 -31.77 -1.31 -15.55
C SER A 16 -30.43 -2.06 -15.55
N PRO A 17 -29.82 -2.27 -16.73
CA PRO A 17 -28.56 -2.97 -16.84
C PRO A 17 -27.46 -2.26 -16.03
N SER A 18 -26.60 -3.06 -15.41
CA SER A 18 -25.45 -2.60 -14.65
C SER A 18 -24.13 -2.92 -15.34
N THR A 19 -23.14 -2.06 -15.08
CA THR A 19 -21.74 -2.25 -15.45
C THR A 19 -20.93 -2.39 -14.17
N ARG A 20 -19.98 -3.32 -14.14
CA ARG A 20 -19.08 -3.52 -13.00
C ARG A 20 -17.76 -2.80 -13.23
N CYS A 21 -17.17 -2.29 -12.15
CA CYS A 21 -15.78 -1.84 -12.14
C CYS A 21 -14.88 -3.02 -12.56
N TYR A 22 -14.08 -2.83 -13.61
CA TYR A 22 -13.27 -3.87 -14.21
C TYR A 22 -12.10 -4.26 -13.30
N ASP A 23 -12.00 -5.55 -12.96
CA ASP A 23 -10.85 -6.24 -12.33
C ASP A 23 -10.17 -5.51 -11.15
N SER A 24 -10.92 -4.65 -10.48
CA SER A 24 -10.49 -3.87 -9.33
C SER A 24 -11.47 -4.13 -8.19
N CYS A 25 -12.30 -3.16 -7.80
CA CYS A 25 -13.26 -3.37 -6.72
C CYS A 25 -14.47 -4.25 -7.10
N SER A 26 -14.66 -4.57 -8.39
CA SER A 26 -15.75 -5.43 -8.90
C SER A 26 -17.18 -5.00 -8.56
N VAL A 27 -17.36 -3.79 -8.02
CA VAL A 27 -18.67 -3.27 -7.61
C VAL A 27 -19.52 -2.88 -8.83
N ALA A 28 -20.85 -2.99 -8.68
CA ALA A 28 -21.81 -2.75 -9.74
C ALA A 28 -22.40 -1.35 -9.68
N PHE A 29 -22.65 -0.77 -10.86
CA PHE A 29 -23.35 0.50 -11.03
C PHE A 29 -24.37 0.37 -12.15
N HIS A 30 -25.57 0.92 -11.97
CA HIS A 30 -26.49 1.04 -13.11
C HIS A 30 -25.87 1.92 -14.17
N ASN A 31 -26.11 1.58 -15.44
CA ASN A 31 -25.67 2.39 -16.57
C ASN A 31 -26.16 3.84 -16.48
N LYS A 32 -27.40 4.05 -15.99
CA LYS A 32 -27.96 5.39 -15.71
C LYS A 32 -27.23 6.15 -14.60
N CYS A 33 -26.68 5.43 -13.62
CA CYS A 33 -25.98 6.01 -12.48
C CYS A 33 -24.56 6.46 -12.86
N LEU A 34 -23.97 5.90 -13.91
CA LEU A 34 -22.60 6.19 -14.33
C LEU A 34 -22.44 7.52 -15.07
N LEU A 35 -23.52 8.18 -15.50
CA LEU A 35 -23.47 9.40 -16.35
C LEU A 35 -22.57 9.23 -17.60
N ILE A 36 -22.34 7.99 -18.03
CA ILE A 36 -21.57 7.67 -19.23
C ILE A 36 -22.55 7.71 -20.40
N GLY A 37 -22.24 8.52 -21.42
CA GLY A 37 -23.07 8.58 -22.64
C GLY A 37 -23.22 7.19 -23.28
N GLY A 38 -24.42 6.84 -23.76
CA GLY A 38 -24.77 5.49 -24.22
C GLY A 38 -23.84 4.89 -25.28
N ASN A 39 -23.22 5.73 -26.11
CA ASN A 39 -22.22 5.30 -27.11
C ASN A 39 -20.94 4.75 -26.49
N LYS A 40 -20.50 5.30 -25.35
CA LYS A 40 -19.31 4.82 -24.62
C LYS A 40 -19.58 3.48 -23.95
N LEU A 41 -20.79 3.28 -23.42
CA LEU A 41 -21.21 1.99 -22.83
C LEU A 41 -21.33 0.88 -23.89
N ARG A 42 -21.90 1.16 -25.07
CA ARG A 42 -21.92 0.19 -26.18
C ARG A 42 -20.50 -0.17 -26.64
N GLY A 43 -19.60 0.81 -26.72
CA GLY A 43 -18.20 0.57 -27.05
C GLY A 43 -17.47 -0.33 -26.05
N MET A 44 -17.83 -0.26 -24.76
CA MET A 44 -17.31 -1.15 -23.72
C MET A 44 -17.82 -2.60 -23.85
N GLN A 45 -19.06 -2.78 -24.30
CA GLN A 45 -19.70 -4.11 -24.40
C GLN A 45 -19.37 -4.88 -25.69
N GLN A 46 -18.95 -4.21 -26.77
CA GLN A 46 -18.92 -4.80 -28.12
C GLN A 46 -17.55 -5.27 -28.64
N ARG A 47 -16.41 -5.05 -27.96
CA ARG A 47 -15.08 -5.37 -28.55
C ARG A 47 -14.17 -6.18 -27.61
N LYS A 48 -13.82 -7.40 -28.05
CA LYS A 48 -13.03 -8.40 -27.32
C LYS A 48 -11.52 -8.11 -27.15
N GLN A 49 -10.95 -7.09 -27.81
CA GLN A 49 -9.48 -6.96 -27.83
C GLN A 49 -8.89 -5.62 -27.36
N ARG A 50 -9.66 -4.52 -27.27
CA ARG A 50 -9.20 -3.22 -26.73
C ARG A 50 -10.36 -2.35 -26.25
N SER A 51 -11.18 -2.85 -25.31
CA SER A 51 -12.25 -2.03 -24.73
C SER A 51 -11.65 -1.06 -23.69
N PRO A 52 -12.21 0.16 -23.54
CA PRO A 52 -11.90 0.99 -22.39
C PRO A 52 -12.49 0.30 -21.16
N PHE A 53 -11.64 -0.17 -20.25
CA PHE A 53 -12.09 -0.71 -18.98
C PHE A 53 -12.82 0.37 -18.16
N PHE A 54 -14.02 0.05 -17.67
CA PHE A 54 -14.70 0.95 -16.74
C PHE A 54 -14.08 0.81 -15.36
N PHE A 55 -13.51 1.91 -14.86
CA PHE A 55 -13.13 2.05 -13.46
C PHE A 55 -14.07 3.06 -12.79
N CYS A 56 -14.54 2.74 -11.58
CA CYS A 56 -15.23 3.72 -10.76
C CYS A 56 -14.28 4.85 -10.35
N ASP A 57 -14.84 5.97 -9.87
CA ASP A 57 -14.04 7.15 -9.55
C ASP A 57 -13.06 6.90 -8.40
N ASP A 58 -13.40 6.02 -7.45
CA ASP A 58 -12.49 5.59 -6.38
C ASP A 58 -11.28 4.83 -6.93
N CYS A 59 -11.52 3.84 -7.80
CA CYS A 59 -10.45 3.08 -8.45
C CYS A 59 -9.58 3.98 -9.34
N LYS A 60 -10.18 4.92 -10.08
CA LYS A 60 -9.41 5.92 -10.84
C LYS A 60 -8.57 6.79 -9.93
N GLY A 61 -9.11 7.23 -8.80
CA GLY A 61 -8.40 8.02 -7.80
C GLY A 61 -7.26 7.24 -7.15
N ALA A 62 -7.45 5.95 -6.90
CA ALA A 62 -6.39 5.07 -6.39
C ALA A 62 -5.25 4.89 -7.41
N ILE A 63 -5.58 4.59 -8.67
CA ILE A 63 -4.58 4.42 -9.75
C ILE A 63 -3.75 5.70 -9.93
N LYS A 64 -4.39 6.88 -9.88
CA LYS A 64 -3.68 8.17 -9.96
C LYS A 64 -2.72 8.40 -8.79
N ARG A 65 -3.03 7.87 -7.60
CA ARG A 65 -2.19 7.99 -6.40
C ARG A 65 -1.08 6.93 -6.33
N LEU A 66 -1.17 5.86 -7.13
CA LEU A 66 -0.25 4.74 -7.09
C LEU A 66 1.24 5.15 -7.23
N PRO A 67 1.64 6.04 -8.16
CA PRO A 67 3.04 6.45 -8.26
C PRO A 67 3.57 7.14 -7.00
N HIS A 68 2.72 7.95 -6.35
CA HIS A 68 3.08 8.60 -5.09
C HIS A 68 3.24 7.58 -3.96
N ILE A 69 2.33 6.60 -3.87
CA ILE A 69 2.40 5.53 -2.87
C ILE A 69 3.67 4.70 -3.05
N LEU A 70 4.04 4.35 -4.29
CA LEU A 70 5.27 3.62 -4.58
C LEU A 70 6.51 4.40 -4.14
N ARG A 71 6.56 5.71 -4.40
CA ARG A 71 7.66 6.57 -3.94
C ARG A 71 7.79 6.57 -2.41
N CYS A 72 6.69 6.78 -1.69
CA CYS A 72 6.70 6.73 -0.23
C CYS A 72 7.10 5.35 0.31
N TYR A 73 6.69 4.27 -0.36
CA TYR A 73 7.12 2.92 -0.01
C TYR A 73 8.64 2.74 -0.12
N ASP A 74 9.25 3.25 -1.20
CA ASP A 74 10.69 3.19 -1.38
C ASP A 74 11.45 4.04 -0.35
N GLU A 75 10.95 5.24 -0.02
CA GLU A 75 11.48 6.10 1.04
C GLU A 75 11.49 5.37 2.40
N ILE A 76 10.34 4.82 2.80
CA ILE A 76 10.21 4.04 4.04
C ILE A 76 11.15 2.83 4.05
N LYS A 77 11.33 2.16 2.90
CA LYS A 77 12.23 1.01 2.77
C LYS A 77 13.69 1.40 2.96
N VAL A 78 14.09 2.59 2.53
CA VAL A 78 15.44 3.14 2.77
C VAL A 78 15.60 3.49 4.25
N GLU A 79 14.65 4.19 4.86
CA GLU A 79 14.69 4.53 6.28
C GLU A 79 14.77 3.28 7.16
N LEU A 80 13.98 2.24 6.86
CA LEU A 80 14.04 0.96 7.59
C LEU A 80 15.38 0.25 7.46
N LYS A 81 16.08 0.38 6.32
CA LYS A 81 17.43 -0.18 6.18
C LYS A 81 18.43 0.58 7.03
N SER A 82 18.40 1.92 6.97
CA SER A 82 19.24 2.77 7.82
C SER A 82 19.05 2.45 9.30
N LEU A 83 17.79 2.37 9.75
CA LEU A 83 17.47 2.07 11.15
C LEU A 83 18.00 0.70 11.59
N LYS A 84 17.94 -0.31 10.70
CA LYS A 84 18.50 -1.63 10.97
C LYS A 84 20.02 -1.60 11.07
N GLU A 85 20.69 -0.79 10.26
CA GLU A 85 22.13 -0.60 10.31
C GLU A 85 22.53 0.08 11.64
N ASP A 86 21.82 1.14 12.04
CA ASP A 86 22.05 1.83 13.31
C ASP A 86 21.89 0.90 14.51
N ILE A 87 20.83 0.08 14.54
CA ILE A 87 20.63 -0.93 15.59
C ILE A 87 21.77 -1.95 15.63
N ASN A 88 22.26 -2.38 14.47
CA ASN A 88 23.37 -3.33 14.41
C ASN A 88 24.69 -2.72 14.89
N VAL A 89 24.93 -1.43 14.64
CA VAL A 89 26.09 -0.70 15.18
C VAL A 89 25.97 -0.63 16.71
N LEU A 90 24.82 -0.17 17.22
CA LEU A 90 24.59 -0.08 18.67
C LEU A 90 24.69 -1.44 19.37
N ASN A 91 24.19 -2.52 18.77
CA ASN A 91 24.33 -3.86 19.32
C ASN A 91 25.78 -4.37 19.31
N LYS A 92 26.59 -3.94 18.34
CA LYS A 92 28.03 -4.25 18.31
C LYS A 92 28.81 -3.43 19.33
N ASP A 93 28.47 -2.16 19.51
CA ASP A 93 29.13 -1.27 20.47
C ASP A 93 28.72 -1.60 21.92
N SER A 94 27.54 -2.18 22.13
CA SER A 94 27.07 -2.72 23.42
C SER A 94 27.84 -3.98 23.87
N LEU A 95 28.62 -4.62 22.98
CA LEU A 95 29.47 -5.76 23.29
C LEU A 95 30.86 -5.32 23.81
N VAL A 96 30.92 -4.35 24.73
CA VAL A 96 32.10 -4.25 25.60
C VAL A 96 32.14 -5.57 26.37
N SER A 97 33.13 -6.40 26.07
CA SER A 97 33.30 -7.70 26.73
C SER A 97 33.23 -7.51 28.25
N PRO A 98 32.35 -8.24 28.96
CA PRO A 98 32.32 -8.20 30.42
C PRO A 98 33.71 -8.41 31.03
N ASP A 99 34.54 -9.24 30.38
CA ASP A 99 35.91 -9.51 30.80
C ASP A 99 36.84 -8.30 30.61
N ALA A 100 36.65 -7.53 29.53
CA ALA A 100 37.39 -6.27 29.32
C ALA A 100 37.02 -5.23 30.38
N LEU A 101 35.74 -5.21 30.79
CA LEU A 101 35.22 -4.31 31.82
C LEU A 101 35.74 -4.69 33.21
N VAL A 102 35.78 -5.98 33.53
CA VAL A 102 36.37 -6.51 34.77
C VAL A 102 37.89 -6.28 34.81
N ALA A 103 38.59 -6.48 33.69
CA ALA A 103 40.02 -6.22 33.59
C ALA A 103 40.34 -4.73 33.86
N GLU A 104 39.56 -3.81 33.30
CA GLU A 104 39.77 -2.38 33.53
C GLU A 104 39.42 -1.94 34.96
N ILE A 105 38.38 -2.51 35.58
CA ILE A 105 38.07 -2.27 36.99
C ILE A 105 39.23 -2.73 37.90
N ASN A 106 39.77 -3.92 37.64
CA ASN A 106 40.90 -4.45 38.40
C ASN A 106 42.18 -3.61 38.21
N ASP A 107 42.42 -3.12 37.00
CA ASP A 107 43.56 -2.24 36.71
C ASP A 107 43.42 -0.87 37.39
N ARG A 108 42.21 -0.32 37.47
CA ARG A 108 41.97 0.90 38.26
C ARG A 108 42.19 0.67 39.75
N HIS A 109 41.73 -0.47 40.28
CA HIS A 109 41.89 -0.82 41.69
C HIS A 109 43.36 -1.08 42.08
N SER A 110 44.16 -1.67 41.17
CA SER A 110 45.59 -1.88 41.40
C SER A 110 46.36 -0.56 41.41
N ARG A 111 46.00 0.39 40.54
CA ARG A 111 46.59 1.74 40.52
C ARG A 111 46.20 2.55 41.75
N SER A 112 44.96 2.43 42.23
CA SER A 112 44.49 3.16 43.42
C SER A 112 45.06 2.63 44.73
N ASN A 113 45.40 1.34 44.81
CA ASN A 113 46.01 0.74 46.00
C ASN A 113 47.52 0.97 46.12
N ASN A 114 48.15 1.53 45.09
CA ASN A 114 49.58 1.87 45.05
C ASN A 114 49.86 3.37 45.27
N LEU A 115 48.85 4.12 45.72
CA LEU A 115 48.90 5.52 46.18
C LEU A 115 48.65 5.55 47.70
#